data_AF-A0A847G148-F1
#
_entry.id   AF-A0A847G148-F1
#
_cell.length_a   1.000
_cell.length_b   1.000
_cell.length_c   1.000
_cell.angle_alpha   90.00
_cell.angle_beta   90.00
_cell.angle_gamma   90.00
#
_symmetry.space_group_name_H-M   'P 1'
#
loop_
_entity.id
_entity.type
_entity.pdbx_description
1 polymer ?
#
loop_
_entity_poly.entity_id
_entity_poly.type
_entity_poly.pdbx_seq_one_letter_code
_entity_poly.pdbx_strand_id
1 'polypeptide(L)'
;MGGWGSGKGSSYPKKKTTESQHRIDIRWLKKHGYLQPGSVGSLSWSFRGEQTGSIGYRMEADHMILSYQHRFRGGDWESVEQKIILDWTVCNYGGTRPWFLCPNCGKRVAVLYGAGKLFLCRHCYGLTYSSQQEGVVDRILRRQRKIRTRLGAADDLVSPILFKPKGMHQKTFDRLLTEEKFAGYLSAELIVKMLGINVRCH
;
A
#
# COMPACT_ATOMS: atom_id res chain seq x y z
N MET A 1 -5.82 -38.63 10.40
CA MET A 1 -4.94 -38.49 9.22
C MET A 1 -5.70 -37.76 8.12
N GLY A 2 -5.04 -36.80 7.45
CA GLY A 2 -5.58 -35.91 6.39
C GLY A 2 -5.69 -34.45 6.88
N GLY A 3 -5.07 -33.43 6.28
CA GLY A 3 -4.25 -33.36 5.07
C GLY A 3 -3.73 -31.92 4.86
N TRP A 4 -2.71 -31.79 4.01
CA TRP A 4 -2.15 -30.54 3.49
C TRP A 4 -3.14 -29.77 2.61
N GLY A 5 -3.05 -28.43 2.64
CA GLY A 5 -3.43 -27.55 1.53
C GLY A 5 -4.92 -27.20 1.43
N SER A 6 -5.32 -26.05 1.98
CA SER A 6 -6.57 -25.36 1.61
C SER A 6 -6.47 -23.85 1.87
N GLY A 7 -5.34 -23.23 1.54
CA GLY A 7 -5.29 -21.78 1.35
C GLY A 7 -5.92 -21.46 0.00
N LYS A 8 -7.24 -21.27 -0.05
CA LYS A 8 -7.89 -20.69 -1.24
C LYS A 8 -7.31 -19.28 -1.42
N GLY A 9 -6.39 -19.16 -2.38
CA GLY A 9 -5.80 -17.90 -2.81
C GLY A 9 -6.91 -16.94 -3.19
N SER A 10 -6.94 -15.79 -2.52
CA SER A 10 -7.87 -14.71 -2.81
C SER A 10 -7.56 -14.14 -4.18
N SER A 11 -8.46 -14.39 -5.14
CA SER A 11 -8.38 -13.94 -6.53
C SER A 11 -8.92 -12.51 -6.65
N TYR A 12 -8.19 -11.53 -6.10
CA TYR A 12 -8.46 -10.12 -6.35
C TYR A 12 -7.18 -9.43 -6.89
N PRO A 13 -7.30 -8.57 -7.91
CA PRO A 13 -6.17 -7.77 -8.37
C PRO A 13 -5.71 -6.80 -7.26
N LYS A 14 -4.40 -6.57 -7.14
CA LYS A 14 -3.77 -5.79 -6.06
C LYS A 14 -3.50 -4.33 -6.49
N LYS A 15 -3.91 -3.31 -5.73
CA LYS A 15 -3.52 -1.88 -5.84
C LYS A 15 -2.27 -1.65 -5.07
N LYS A 16 -1.83 -0.41 -5.21
CA LYS A 16 -0.50 0.03 -5.02
C LYS A 16 0.03 -0.23 -3.61
N THR A 17 0.56 -1.42 -3.41
CA THR A 17 1.13 -1.89 -2.15
C THR A 17 2.47 -1.19 -1.93
N THR A 18 3.04 -1.29 -0.72
CA THR A 18 4.47 -0.97 -0.51
C THR A 18 5.41 -1.73 -1.45
N GLU A 19 4.94 -2.81 -2.09
CA GLU A 19 5.66 -3.60 -3.09
C GLU A 19 5.44 -3.11 -4.52
N SER A 20 4.41 -2.30 -4.77
CA SER A 20 4.14 -1.71 -6.07
C SER A 20 4.67 -0.28 -6.21
N GLN A 21 5.14 0.31 -5.11
CA GLN A 21 5.76 1.63 -5.11
C GLN A 21 7.26 1.48 -5.27
N HIS A 22 7.86 2.41 -6.01
CA HIS A 22 9.32 2.57 -6.02
C HIS A 22 9.75 2.85 -4.58
N ARG A 23 10.50 1.90 -4.01
CA ARG A 23 10.95 1.95 -2.61
C ARG A 23 12.47 1.92 -2.56
N ILE A 24 13.02 2.68 -1.63
CA ILE A 24 14.45 2.67 -1.31
C ILE A 24 14.58 2.10 0.10
N ASP A 25 15.28 0.98 0.24
CA ASP A 25 15.54 0.33 1.54
C ASP A 25 17.03 0.45 1.88
N ILE A 26 17.32 1.19 2.95
CA ILE A 26 18.70 1.44 3.37
C ILE A 26 19.45 0.17 3.79
N ARG A 27 18.71 -0.86 4.22
CA ARG A 27 19.30 -2.16 4.60
C ARG A 27 19.73 -2.92 3.35
N TRP A 28 18.97 -2.80 2.27
CA TRP A 28 19.34 -3.36 0.98
C TRP A 28 20.58 -2.66 0.42
N LEU A 29 20.64 -1.32 0.48
CA LEU A 29 21.82 -0.54 0.10
C LEU A 29 23.06 -0.96 0.92
N LYS A 30 22.92 -1.08 2.24
CA LYS A 30 24.01 -1.55 3.12
C LYS A 30 24.49 -2.94 2.71
N LYS A 31 23.57 -3.89 2.49
CA LYS A 31 23.88 -5.28 2.14
C LYS A 31 24.69 -5.39 0.84
N HIS A 32 24.47 -4.49 -0.11
CA HIS A 32 25.15 -4.48 -1.41
C HIS A 32 26.34 -3.50 -1.47
N GLY A 33 26.71 -2.87 -0.35
CA GLY A 33 27.88 -1.98 -0.28
C GLY A 33 27.65 -0.58 -0.87
N TYR A 34 26.41 -0.18 -1.14
CA TYR A 34 26.10 1.11 -1.79
C TYR A 34 26.05 2.31 -0.85
N LEU A 35 26.43 2.15 0.41
CA LEU A 35 26.51 3.25 1.38
C LEU A 35 27.91 3.88 1.46
N GLN A 36 28.79 3.61 0.49
CA GLN A 36 30.13 4.18 0.45
C GLN A 36 30.07 5.64 -0.02
N PRO A 37 30.66 6.60 0.71
CA PRO A 37 30.76 7.99 0.24
C PRO A 37 31.46 8.08 -1.11
N GLY A 38 30.96 8.95 -1.99
CA GLY A 38 31.42 9.10 -3.37
C GLY A 38 30.84 8.08 -4.35
N SER A 39 30.07 7.08 -3.88
CA SER A 39 29.41 6.14 -4.79
C SER A 39 28.27 6.81 -5.55
N VAL A 40 28.20 6.53 -6.85
CA VAL A 40 27.13 6.98 -7.75
C VAL A 40 26.53 5.75 -8.40
N GLY A 41 25.21 5.73 -8.55
CA GLY A 41 24.54 4.64 -9.21
C GLY A 41 23.12 4.97 -9.58
N SER A 42 22.38 3.95 -9.98
CA SER A 42 20.95 4.04 -10.21
C SER A 42 20.21 2.94 -9.45
N LEU A 43 19.01 3.26 -9.02
CA LEU A 43 18.05 2.30 -8.52
C LEU A 43 16.96 2.16 -9.57
N SER A 44 16.73 0.93 -10.04
CA SER A 44 15.66 0.61 -10.98
C SER A 44 14.67 -0.35 -10.33
N TRP A 45 13.42 -0.24 -10.76
CA TRP A 45 12.37 -1.15 -10.32
C TRP A 45 11.71 -1.76 -11.54
N SER A 46 11.48 -3.07 -11.50
CA SER A 46 10.76 -3.78 -12.54
C SER A 46 9.48 -4.42 -11.99
N PHE A 47 8.47 -4.52 -12.84
CA PHE A 47 7.24 -5.28 -12.58
C PHE A 47 7.01 -6.22 -13.76
N ARG A 48 6.90 -7.53 -13.49
CA ARG A 48 6.78 -8.56 -14.53
C ARG A 48 7.88 -8.51 -15.61
N GLY A 49 9.09 -8.10 -15.25
CA GLY A 49 10.23 -8.01 -16.17
C GLY A 49 10.36 -6.68 -16.91
N GLU A 50 9.35 -5.82 -16.87
CA GLU A 50 9.41 -4.48 -17.47
C GLU A 50 9.87 -3.44 -16.46
N GLN A 51 10.81 -2.58 -16.84
CA GLN A 51 11.29 -1.49 -16.00
C GLN A 51 10.18 -0.45 -15.81
N THR A 52 9.73 -0.29 -14.57
CA THR A 52 8.66 0.64 -14.17
C THR A 52 9.18 2.02 -13.78
N GLY A 53 10.49 2.16 -13.60
CA GLY A 53 11.15 3.42 -13.29
C GLY A 53 12.60 3.22 -12.89
N SER A 54 13.35 4.30 -12.95
CA SER A 54 14.71 4.38 -12.41
C SER A 54 14.96 5.76 -11.84
N ILE A 55 15.73 5.82 -10.77
CA ILE A 55 16.29 7.06 -10.23
C ILE A 55 17.81 6.93 -10.19
N GLY A 56 18.50 8.05 -10.41
CA GLY A 56 19.91 8.18 -10.07
C GLY A 56 20.07 8.45 -8.58
N TYR A 57 21.23 8.06 -8.04
CA TYR A 57 21.64 8.47 -6.72
C TYR A 57 23.14 8.77 -6.66
N ARG A 58 23.50 9.65 -5.73
CA ARG A 58 24.87 9.92 -5.29
C ARG A 58 24.90 9.81 -3.78
N MET A 59 25.89 9.10 -3.26
CA MET A 59 26.09 8.90 -1.84
C MET A 59 27.19 9.83 -1.34
N GLU A 60 26.88 10.63 -0.32
CA GLU A 60 27.81 11.46 0.43
C GLU A 60 28.03 10.86 1.82
N ALA A 61 28.92 11.47 2.63
CA ALA A 61 29.27 10.96 3.96
C ALA A 61 28.06 10.86 4.92
N ASP A 62 27.17 11.84 4.89
CA ASP A 62 26.04 12.00 5.82
C ASP A 62 24.68 12.02 5.11
N HIS A 63 24.64 11.98 3.77
CA HIS A 63 23.38 12.07 3.02
C HIS A 63 23.44 11.38 1.65
N MET A 64 22.27 11.05 1.13
CA MET A 64 22.06 10.54 -0.21
C MET A 64 21.33 11.60 -1.04
N ILE A 65 21.82 11.89 -2.23
CA ILE A 65 21.17 12.77 -3.20
C ILE A 65 20.50 11.89 -4.25
N LEU A 66 19.20 12.03 -4.43
CA LEU A 66 18.44 11.38 -5.50
C LEU A 66 18.27 12.35 -6.66
N SER A 67 18.40 11.85 -7.89
CA SER A 67 18.09 12.61 -9.11
C SER A 67 17.14 11.79 -9.99
N TYR A 68 15.99 12.37 -10.33
CA TYR A 68 14.98 11.68 -11.13
C TYR A 68 14.02 12.65 -11.80
N GLN A 69 13.28 12.13 -12.78
CA GLN A 69 12.21 12.90 -13.41
C GLN A 69 10.86 12.51 -12.82
N HIS A 70 10.04 13.53 -12.56
CA HIS A 70 8.68 13.37 -12.07
C HIS A 70 7.72 14.15 -12.97
N ARG A 71 6.58 13.55 -13.27
CA ARG A 71 5.48 14.20 -14.00
C ARG A 71 4.19 14.08 -13.21
N PHE A 72 3.50 15.19 -13.01
CA PHE A 72 2.21 15.20 -12.35
C PHE A 72 1.08 15.19 -13.38
N ARG A 73 0.19 14.19 -13.33
CA ARG A 73 -1.06 14.09 -14.13
C ARG A 73 -0.91 14.33 -15.64
N GLY A 74 0.25 13.99 -16.23
CA GLY A 74 0.48 14.14 -17.68
C GLY A 74 0.92 15.54 -18.12
N GLY A 75 1.28 16.42 -17.17
CA GLY A 75 2.04 17.63 -17.48
C GLY A 75 3.50 17.34 -17.80
N ASP A 76 4.29 18.40 -17.91
CA ASP A 76 5.70 18.33 -18.31
C ASP A 76 6.56 17.54 -17.32
N TRP A 77 7.62 16.95 -17.86
CA TRP A 77 8.64 16.30 -17.05
C TRP A 77 9.45 17.33 -16.29
N GLU A 78 9.45 17.21 -14.97
CA GLU A 78 10.25 18.03 -14.08
C GLU A 78 11.43 17.22 -13.56
N SER A 79 12.64 17.80 -13.61
CA SER A 79 13.81 17.22 -12.96
C SER A 79 13.76 17.53 -11.47
N VAL A 80 13.84 16.49 -10.65
CA VAL A 80 13.80 16.57 -9.20
C VAL A 80 15.14 16.10 -8.64
N GLU A 81 15.73 16.94 -7.80
CA GLU A 81 16.85 16.57 -6.94
C GLU A 81 16.37 16.56 -5.49
N GLN A 82 16.61 15.46 -4.77
CA GLN A 82 16.16 15.30 -3.40
C GLN A 82 17.29 14.84 -2.48
N LYS A 83 17.60 15.63 -1.47
CA LYS A 83 18.53 15.28 -0.39
C LYS A 83 17.83 14.46 0.70
N ILE A 84 18.44 13.35 1.10
CA ILE A 84 17.97 12.47 2.17
C ILE A 84 19.11 12.28 3.17
N ILE A 85 18.92 12.74 4.41
CA ILE A 85 19.94 12.59 5.46
C ILE A 85 20.01 11.14 5.93
N LEU A 86 21.22 10.66 6.15
CA LEU A 86 21.52 9.38 6.76
C LEU A 86 21.81 9.57 8.25
N ASP A 87 21.39 8.61 9.04
CA ASP A 87 21.69 8.55 10.46
C ASP A 87 22.08 7.13 10.86
N TRP A 88 22.84 7.00 11.94
CA TRP A 88 23.44 5.73 12.35
C TRP A 88 23.23 5.49 13.84
N THR A 89 22.80 4.27 14.17
CA THR A 89 22.72 3.81 15.57
C THR A 89 23.79 2.76 15.82
N VAL A 90 24.59 2.92 16.86
CA VAL A 90 25.56 1.90 17.30
C VAL A 90 24.78 0.71 17.88
N CYS A 91 25.15 -0.52 17.50
CA CYS A 91 24.51 -1.73 17.99
C CYS A 91 25.29 -2.30 19.19
N ASN A 92 24.58 -2.78 20.21
CA ASN A 92 25.16 -3.34 21.45
C ASN A 92 26.10 -4.53 21.23
N TYR A 93 25.95 -5.27 20.12
CA TYR A 93 26.77 -6.43 19.77
C TYR A 93 27.79 -6.13 18.66
N GLY A 94 28.10 -4.84 18.43
CA GLY A 94 29.02 -4.39 17.40
C GLY A 94 28.32 -3.96 16.09
N GLY A 95 28.96 -3.04 15.37
CA GLY A 95 28.49 -2.49 14.10
C GLY A 95 27.50 -1.33 14.24
N THR A 96 27.06 -0.81 13.10
CA THR A 96 26.16 0.34 13.01
C THR A 96 24.91 0.00 12.19
N ARG A 97 23.76 0.53 12.59
CA ARG A 97 22.50 0.41 11.88
C ARG A 97 22.18 1.73 11.17
N PRO A 98 22.18 1.76 9.83
CA PRO A 98 21.83 2.96 9.09
C PRO A 98 20.32 3.18 9.06
N TRP A 99 19.94 4.45 9.02
CA TRP A 99 18.59 4.95 8.90
C TRP A 99 18.54 6.10 7.89
N PHE A 100 17.42 6.22 7.18
CA PHE A 100 17.06 7.48 6.56
C PHE A 100 16.36 8.38 7.57
N LEU A 101 16.61 9.67 7.53
CA LEU A 101 15.71 10.66 8.11
C LEU A 101 14.69 11.07 7.06
N CYS A 102 13.41 10.87 7.36
CA CYS A 102 12.34 11.27 6.46
C CYS A 102 12.40 12.78 6.21
N PRO A 103 12.53 13.25 4.95
CA PRO A 103 12.69 14.68 4.66
C PRO A 103 11.53 15.56 5.13
N ASN A 104 10.32 14.99 5.27
CA ASN A 104 9.14 15.72 5.71
C ASN A 104 8.90 15.70 7.23
N CYS A 105 9.31 14.64 7.94
CA CYS A 105 8.95 14.49 9.37
C CYS A 105 10.13 14.20 10.29
N GLY A 106 11.35 14.14 9.76
CA GLY A 106 12.58 13.90 10.52
C GLY A 106 12.71 12.51 11.17
N LYS A 107 11.68 11.65 11.08
CA LYS A 107 11.71 10.33 11.72
C LYS A 107 12.73 9.42 11.05
N ARG A 108 13.46 8.66 11.87
CA ARG A 108 14.30 7.54 11.44
C ARG A 108 13.45 6.44 10.82
N VAL A 109 13.71 6.10 9.57
CA VAL A 109 13.01 5.05 8.83
C VAL A 109 13.97 4.23 8.00
N ALA A 110 13.69 2.93 7.84
CA ALA A 110 14.49 2.05 6.99
C ALA A 110 14.11 2.15 5.51
N VAL A 111 12.90 2.63 5.21
CA VAL A 111 12.31 2.62 3.87
C VAL A 111 11.65 3.96 3.55
N LEU A 112 11.96 4.49 2.37
CA LEU A 112 11.26 5.62 1.75
C LEU A 112 10.52 5.15 0.50
N TYR A 113 9.38 5.78 0.22
CA TYR A 113 8.47 5.42 -0.86
C TYR A 113 8.27 6.59 -1.81
N GLY A 114 8.34 6.35 -3.11
CA GLY A 114 8.02 7.31 -4.16
C GLY A 114 6.54 7.29 -4.53
N ALA A 115 5.66 7.63 -3.58
CA ALA A 115 4.20 7.67 -3.81
C ALA A 115 3.70 9.04 -4.35
N GLY A 116 4.61 10.00 -4.53
CA GLY A 116 4.36 11.32 -5.11
C GLY A 116 5.63 11.90 -5.70
N LYS A 117 5.77 13.24 -5.69
CA LYS A 117 6.95 13.94 -6.22
C LYS A 117 8.24 13.58 -5.46
N LEU A 118 8.16 13.28 -4.17
CA LEU A 118 9.29 13.04 -3.28
C LEU A 118 9.32 11.60 -2.77
N PHE A 119 10.48 11.17 -2.27
CA PHE A 119 10.62 9.95 -1.48
C PHE A 119 10.43 10.28 0.00
N LEU A 120 9.31 9.82 0.59
CA LEU A 120 8.97 10.07 2.00
C LEU A 120 8.62 8.77 2.72
N CYS A 121 8.52 8.84 4.05
CA CYS A 121 8.13 7.70 4.85
C CYS A 121 6.66 7.31 4.66
N ARG A 122 6.31 6.07 5.04
CA ARG A 122 4.93 5.56 5.00
C ARG A 122 3.93 6.44 5.74
N HIS A 123 4.34 7.08 6.84
CA HIS A 123 3.44 7.88 7.67
C HIS A 123 3.06 9.20 6.98
N CYS A 124 4.03 9.84 6.30
CA CYS A 124 3.78 11.05 5.51
C CYS A 124 2.88 10.76 4.31
N TYR A 125 2.96 9.57 3.73
CA TYR A 125 2.11 9.15 2.62
C TYR A 125 0.83 8.40 3.03
N GLY A 126 0.57 8.23 4.33
CA GLY A 126 -0.60 7.48 4.82
C GLY A 126 -0.65 6.03 4.29
N LEU A 127 0.49 5.44 3.96
CA LEU A 127 0.56 4.09 3.39
C LEU A 127 0.34 3.04 4.48
N THR A 128 -0.72 2.24 4.33
CA THR A 128 -0.99 1.05 5.14
C THR A 128 -0.48 -0.22 4.44
N TYR A 129 -0.06 -1.22 5.21
CA TYR A 129 0.40 -2.50 4.63
C TYR A 129 -0.74 -3.24 3.93
N SER A 130 -0.44 -3.86 2.79
CA SER A 130 -1.37 -4.69 2.01
C SER A 130 -1.97 -5.84 2.83
N SER A 131 -1.16 -6.49 3.65
CA SER A 131 -1.61 -7.59 4.52
C SER A 131 -2.64 -7.15 5.57
N GLN A 132 -2.58 -5.88 6.01
CA GLN A 132 -3.56 -5.34 6.96
C GLN A 132 -4.87 -4.97 6.26
N GLN A 133 -4.83 -4.53 4.99
CA GLN A 133 -6.02 -4.18 4.22
C GLN A 133 -6.78 -5.41 3.71
N GLU A 134 -6.09 -6.47 3.25
CA GLU A 134 -6.73 -7.74 2.86
C GLU A 134 -7.56 -8.31 4.02
N GLY A 135 -7.00 -8.32 5.23
CA GLY A 135 -7.71 -8.76 6.42
C GLY A 135 -8.88 -7.87 6.84
N VAL A 136 -8.93 -6.60 6.42
CA VAL A 136 -10.07 -5.68 6.69
C VAL A 136 -11.18 -5.90 5.67
N VAL A 137 -10.86 -6.00 4.38
CA VAL A 137 -11.84 -6.30 3.33
C VAL A 137 -12.50 -7.64 3.58
N ASP A 138 -11.73 -8.68 3.89
CA ASP A 138 -12.28 -10.00 4.21
C ASP A 138 -13.24 -9.96 5.41
N ARG A 139 -12.94 -9.15 6.43
CA ARG A 139 -13.82 -8.96 7.59
C ARG A 139 -15.13 -8.26 7.21
N ILE A 140 -15.08 -7.24 6.35
CA ILE A 140 -16.26 -6.53 5.87
C ILE A 140 -17.13 -7.45 5.00
N LEU A 141 -16.54 -8.19 4.05
CA LEU A 141 -17.25 -9.14 3.20
C LEU A 141 -17.92 -10.27 4.02
N ARG A 142 -17.25 -10.77 5.07
CA ARG A 142 -17.84 -11.74 6.01
C ARG A 142 -19.04 -11.14 6.76
N ARG A 143 -18.94 -9.87 7.19
CA ARG A 143 -20.06 -9.18 7.86
C ARG A 143 -21.25 -8.99 6.90
N GLN A 144 -20.99 -8.57 5.66
CA GLN A 144 -22.03 -8.38 4.64
C GLN A 144 -22.78 -9.68 4.36
N ARG A 145 -22.06 -10.80 4.14
CA ARG A 145 -22.67 -12.12 3.97
C ARG A 145 -23.55 -12.53 5.14
N LYS A 146 -23.08 -12.34 6.39
CA LYS A 146 -23.91 -12.59 7.58
C LYS A 146 -25.19 -11.77 7.62
N ILE A 147 -25.15 -10.51 7.18
CA ILE A 147 -26.34 -9.65 7.11
C ILE A 147 -27.30 -10.18 6.03
N ARG A 148 -26.79 -10.58 4.85
CA ARG A 148 -27.58 -11.17 3.76
C ARG A 148 -28.26 -12.46 4.17
N THR A 149 -27.56 -13.35 4.89
CA THR A 149 -28.15 -14.56 5.48
C THR A 149 -29.32 -14.22 6.41
N ARG A 150 -29.18 -13.19 7.27
CA ARG A 150 -30.27 -12.75 8.17
C ARG A 150 -31.45 -12.15 7.41
N LEU A 151 -31.20 -11.56 6.25
CA LEU A 151 -32.21 -11.02 5.35
C LEU A 151 -32.80 -12.09 4.41
N GLY A 152 -32.40 -13.36 4.54
CA GLY A 152 -32.87 -14.45 3.68
C GLY A 152 -32.47 -14.28 2.21
N ALA A 153 -31.48 -13.43 1.92
CA ALA A 153 -30.98 -13.17 0.58
C ALA A 153 -29.88 -14.17 0.20
N ALA A 154 -29.63 -14.30 -1.10
CA ALA A 154 -28.55 -15.12 -1.63
C ALA A 154 -27.18 -14.64 -1.14
N ASP A 155 -26.24 -15.57 -0.95
CA ASP A 155 -24.91 -15.31 -0.38
C ASP A 155 -23.94 -14.60 -1.36
N ASP A 156 -24.36 -14.42 -2.62
CA ASP A 156 -23.63 -13.61 -3.58
C ASP A 156 -23.85 -12.11 -3.29
N LEU A 157 -22.84 -11.29 -3.54
CA LEU A 157 -22.84 -9.86 -3.19
C LEU A 157 -23.42 -8.95 -4.29
N VAL A 158 -23.91 -9.53 -5.39
CA VAL A 158 -24.36 -8.79 -6.57
C VAL A 158 -25.89 -8.79 -6.65
N SER A 159 -26.52 -9.86 -6.17
CA SER A 159 -27.97 -10.01 -6.22
C SER A 159 -28.67 -9.00 -5.31
N PRO A 160 -29.71 -8.31 -5.82
CA PRO A 160 -30.48 -7.36 -5.03
C PRO A 160 -31.26 -8.07 -3.91
N ILE A 161 -31.39 -7.40 -2.77
CA ILE A 161 -32.28 -7.84 -1.68
C ILE A 161 -33.67 -7.30 -1.98
N LEU A 162 -34.53 -8.15 -2.52
CA LEU A 162 -35.83 -7.73 -3.06
C LEU A 162 -36.93 -7.65 -2.01
N PHE A 163 -36.93 -8.55 -1.01
CA PHE A 163 -38.04 -8.71 -0.09
C PHE A 163 -37.60 -8.86 1.36
N LYS A 164 -38.45 -8.39 2.27
CA LYS A 164 -38.29 -8.59 3.71
C LYS A 164 -38.66 -10.03 4.11
N PRO A 165 -37.87 -10.70 4.95
CA PRO A 165 -38.23 -12.00 5.51
C PRO A 165 -39.53 -11.97 6.33
N LYS A 166 -40.30 -13.07 6.23
CA LYS A 166 -41.50 -13.28 7.06
C LYS A 166 -41.09 -13.30 8.54
N GLY A 167 -41.83 -12.55 9.37
CA GLY A 167 -41.57 -12.44 10.81
C GLY A 167 -40.55 -11.36 11.22
N MET A 168 -39.96 -10.61 10.28
CA MET A 168 -39.05 -9.51 10.60
C MET A 168 -39.80 -8.16 10.71
N HIS A 169 -39.54 -7.42 11.78
CA HIS A 169 -40.05 -6.05 11.95
C HIS A 169 -39.44 -5.09 10.92
N GLN A 170 -40.24 -4.19 10.36
CA GLN A 170 -39.80 -3.29 9.27
C GLN A 170 -38.57 -2.46 9.64
N LYS A 171 -38.57 -1.86 10.84
CA LYS A 171 -37.43 -1.10 11.38
C LYS A 171 -36.13 -1.91 11.45
N THR A 172 -36.22 -3.21 11.76
CA THR A 172 -35.04 -4.10 11.81
C THR A 172 -34.54 -4.42 10.41
N PHE A 173 -35.46 -4.64 9.47
CA PHE A 173 -35.15 -4.84 8.06
C PHE A 173 -34.43 -3.62 7.47
N ASP A 174 -34.97 -2.41 7.64
CA ASP A 174 -34.39 -1.18 7.10
C ASP A 174 -33.00 -0.89 7.67
N ARG A 175 -32.79 -1.16 8.96
CA ARG A 175 -31.48 -1.06 9.62
C ARG A 175 -30.46 -2.02 9.01
N LEU A 176 -30.83 -3.29 8.86
CA LEU A 176 -29.95 -4.31 8.28
C LEU A 176 -29.65 -4.02 6.81
N LEU A 177 -30.64 -3.53 6.05
CA LEU A 177 -30.46 -3.14 4.65
C LEU A 177 -29.50 -1.95 4.52
N THR A 178 -29.61 -0.96 5.40
CA THR A 178 -28.66 0.16 5.46
C THR A 178 -27.25 -0.31 5.81
N GLU A 179 -27.12 -1.22 6.78
CA GLU A 179 -25.84 -1.80 7.18
C GLU A 179 -25.19 -2.65 6.06
N GLU A 180 -26.00 -3.40 5.32
CA GLU A 180 -25.56 -4.18 4.15
C GLU A 180 -25.05 -3.27 3.04
N LYS A 181 -25.83 -2.25 2.67
CA LYS A 181 -25.43 -1.24 1.67
C LYS A 181 -24.16 -0.51 2.06
N PHE A 182 -24.05 -0.12 3.33
CA PHE A 182 -22.87 0.56 3.84
C PHE A 182 -21.64 -0.35 3.84
N ALA A 183 -21.78 -1.63 4.22
CA ALA A 183 -20.71 -2.61 4.12
C ALA A 183 -20.30 -2.88 2.65
N GLY A 184 -21.28 -2.94 1.74
CA GLY A 184 -21.05 -3.04 0.30
C GLY A 184 -20.31 -1.82 -0.25
N TYR A 185 -20.73 -0.61 0.12
CA TYR A 185 -20.04 0.63 -0.25
C TYR A 185 -18.61 0.66 0.28
N LEU A 186 -18.40 0.41 1.58
CA LEU A 186 -17.07 0.42 2.19
C LEU A 186 -16.16 -0.65 1.60
N SER A 187 -16.64 -1.87 1.37
CA SER A 187 -15.86 -2.91 0.73
C SER A 187 -15.54 -2.56 -0.71
N ALA A 188 -16.49 -2.04 -1.49
CA ALA A 188 -16.25 -1.57 -2.85
C ALA A 188 -15.29 -0.37 -2.91
N GLU A 189 -15.36 0.56 -1.95
CA GLU A 189 -14.47 1.72 -1.85
C GLU A 189 -13.06 1.30 -1.40
N LEU A 190 -12.95 0.32 -0.52
CA LEU A 190 -11.68 -0.28 -0.14
C LEU A 190 -11.12 -1.14 -1.28
N ILE A 191 -11.94 -1.90 -2.01
CA ILE A 191 -11.55 -2.71 -3.17
C ILE A 191 -11.14 -1.81 -4.33
N VAL A 192 -11.99 -0.87 -4.73
CA VAL A 192 -11.67 0.56 -4.92
C VAL A 192 -10.19 0.94 -4.81
N LYS A 193 -9.86 1.41 -3.60
CA LYS A 193 -8.55 1.74 -3.01
C LYS A 193 -7.57 0.56 -2.90
N MET A 194 -7.99 -0.65 -3.26
CA MET A 194 -7.19 -1.86 -3.44
C MET A 194 -7.11 -2.37 -4.89
N LEU A 195 -7.60 -1.68 -5.95
CA LEU A 195 -7.43 -2.07 -7.38
C LEU A 195 -6.61 -1.20 -8.37
N GLY A 196 -5.95 -0.12 -7.97
CA GLY A 196 -5.25 0.84 -8.83
C GLY A 196 -6.17 1.92 -9.42
N ILE A 197 -7.46 1.63 -9.49
CA ILE A 197 -8.47 2.40 -10.20
C ILE A 197 -8.69 3.78 -9.54
N ASN A 198 -8.30 4.84 -10.23
CA ASN A 198 -8.78 6.20 -9.99
C ASN A 198 -10.12 6.32 -10.71
N VAL A 199 -11.23 6.25 -9.99
CA VAL A 199 -12.52 6.60 -10.55
C VAL A 199 -12.56 8.13 -10.61
N ARG A 200 -12.33 8.69 -11.80
CA ARG A 200 -12.72 10.07 -12.06
C ARG A 200 -14.24 10.07 -12.14
N CYS A 201 -14.92 10.60 -11.13
CA CYS A 201 -16.31 11.02 -11.28
C CYS A 201 -16.29 12.32 -12.08
N HIS A 202 -16.95 12.31 -13.25
CA HIS A 202 -17.49 13.52 -13.86
C HIS A 202 -18.78 13.90 -13.13
#